data_AF-A0A5C7T997-F1
#
_entry.id   AF-A0A5C7T997-F1
#
_cell.length_a   1.000
_cell.length_b   1.000
_cell.length_c   1.000
_cell.angle_alpha   90.00
_cell.angle_beta   90.00
_cell.angle_gamma   90.00
#
_symmetry.space_group_name_H-M   'P 1'
#
loop_
_entity.id
_entity.type
_entity.pdbx_description
1 polymer ?
#
loop_
_entity_poly.entity_id
_entity_poly.type
_entity_poly.pdbx_seq_one_letter_code
_entity_poly.pdbx_strand_id
1 'polypeptide(L)'
;MRHHHSDPADEDDFPEPPSKSSRKREMQALQDLGEQLVALSPERLKKVPLPETLYEAIRAAQGFKMEARRRQLQYIGKLMRKIDPEPIQAQLDIFAGNSAAEVAKMHRLERLREQLLEDEQTIGTIAETWPEADLQYLRTLRRNALKEREAAKPPKSFREIFRVLRELQEARDAAAEAAETPSDEDAAEQGPNP
;
A
#
# COMPACT_ATOMS: atom_id res chain seq x y z
N MET A 1 17.38 6.50 70.05
CA MET A 1 16.07 6.73 69.40
C MET A 1 16.30 6.94 67.91
N ARG A 2 15.63 6.14 67.07
CA ARG A 2 15.54 6.31 65.61
C ARG A 2 14.93 7.67 65.27
N HIS A 3 15.25 8.22 64.11
CA HIS A 3 14.35 8.62 63.01
C HIS A 3 15.26 9.16 61.88
N HIS A 4 15.51 8.37 60.84
CA HIS A 4 14.75 8.25 59.59
C HIS A 4 15.22 9.26 58.52
N HIS A 5 15.87 8.67 57.50
CA HIS A 5 15.99 9.04 56.10
C HIS A 5 14.97 10.07 55.60
N SER A 6 15.36 10.97 54.70
CA SER A 6 14.87 11.04 53.31
C SER A 6 15.54 12.20 52.57
N ASP A 7 16.36 11.89 51.57
CA ASP A 7 16.55 12.74 50.39
C ASP A 7 15.16 13.01 49.77
N PRO A 8 14.82 14.23 49.34
CA PRO A 8 13.83 14.39 48.30
C PRO A 8 14.55 14.16 46.95
N ALA A 9 14.70 12.89 46.59
CA ALA A 9 14.58 12.54 45.19
C ALA A 9 13.12 12.82 44.77
N ASP A 10 12.96 13.13 43.48
CA ASP A 10 11.67 13.22 42.78
C ASP A 10 10.94 14.59 42.84
N GLU A 11 11.56 15.62 42.24
CA GLU A 11 10.80 16.73 41.64
C GLU A 11 10.82 16.59 40.11
N ASP A 12 9.64 16.26 39.59
CA ASP A 12 9.11 16.59 38.27
C ASP A 12 9.60 15.80 37.05
N ASP A 13 9.28 14.50 37.01
CA ASP A 13 9.00 13.79 35.74
C ASP A 13 7.55 14.06 35.27
N PHE A 14 7.13 15.34 35.30
CA PHE A 14 5.86 15.73 34.67
C PHE A 14 6.11 15.87 33.17
N PRO A 15 5.40 15.11 32.31
CA PRO A 15 5.51 15.31 30.87
C PRO A 15 5.12 16.75 30.54
N GLU A 16 6.08 17.53 30.03
CA GLU A 16 5.86 18.92 29.66
C GLU A 16 4.61 19.03 28.77
N PRO A 17 3.69 19.97 29.08
CA PRO A 17 2.48 20.13 28.29
C PRO A 17 2.87 20.45 26.83
N PRO A 18 2.24 19.79 25.84
CA PRO A 18 2.67 19.88 24.45
C PRO A 18 2.69 21.34 23.99
N SER A 19 3.85 21.76 23.48
CA SER A 19 4.09 23.13 23.05
C SER A 19 3.07 23.57 22.01
N LYS A 20 2.83 24.89 21.91
CA LYS A 20 1.88 25.47 20.94
C LYS A 20 2.18 25.04 19.48
N SER A 21 3.44 24.73 19.16
CA SER A 21 3.85 24.22 17.85
C SER A 21 3.50 22.73 17.65
N SER A 22 3.54 21.89 18.69
CA SER A 22 3.12 20.48 18.61
C SER A 22 1.64 20.34 18.29
N ARG A 23 0.80 21.05 19.06
CA ARG A 23 -0.67 21.04 18.86
C ARG A 23 -1.06 21.51 17.46
N LYS A 24 -0.32 22.49 16.89
CA LYS A 24 -0.54 22.94 15.51
C LYS A 24 -0.20 21.86 14.48
N ARG A 25 0.90 21.12 14.68
CA ARG A 25 1.30 20.01 13.79
C ARG A 25 0.30 18.86 13.85
N GLU A 26 -0.13 18.48 15.05
CA GLU A 26 -1.16 17.44 15.25
C GLU A 26 -2.48 17.81 14.55
N MET A 27 -2.94 19.06 14.68
CA MET A 27 -4.13 19.53 13.99
C MET A 27 -3.99 19.49 12.47
N GLN A 28 -2.80 19.80 11.93
CA GLN A 28 -2.55 19.72 10.49
C GLN A 28 -2.53 18.27 10.03
N ALA A 29 -1.86 17.37 10.78
CA ALA A 29 -1.81 15.94 10.48
C ALA A 29 -3.22 15.32 10.39
N LEU A 30 -4.13 15.67 11.30
CA LEU A 30 -5.52 15.23 11.25
C LEU A 30 -6.29 15.77 10.03
N GLN A 31 -5.98 16.98 9.59
CA GLN A 31 -6.58 17.58 8.40
C GLN A 31 -6.08 16.90 7.13
N ASP A 32 -4.79 16.62 7.06
CA ASP A 32 -4.15 15.92 5.95
C ASP A 32 -4.63 14.48 5.87
N LEU A 33 -4.80 13.80 7.02
CA LEU A 33 -5.40 12.48 7.12
C LEU A 33 -6.83 12.46 6.56
N GLY A 34 -7.64 13.46 6.91
CA GLY A 34 -8.98 13.64 6.34
C GLY A 34 -8.98 13.85 4.82
N GLU A 35 -7.99 14.57 4.27
CA GLU A 35 -7.86 14.74 2.83
C GLU A 35 -7.45 13.43 2.12
N GLN A 36 -6.53 12.67 2.71
CA GLN A 36 -6.14 11.35 2.19
C GLN A 36 -7.33 10.40 2.10
N LEU A 37 -8.20 10.39 3.13
CA LEU A 37 -9.41 9.57 3.12
C LEU A 37 -10.38 9.95 1.99
N VAL A 38 -10.54 11.25 1.70
CA VAL A 38 -11.39 11.71 0.59
C VAL A 38 -10.83 11.28 -0.77
N ALA A 39 -9.50 11.15 -0.89
CA ALA A 39 -8.85 10.70 -2.12
C ALA A 39 -8.93 9.17 -2.35
N LEU A 40 -9.36 8.38 -1.36
CA LEU A 40 -9.50 6.93 -1.50
C LEU A 40 -10.64 6.54 -2.45
N SER A 41 -10.50 5.39 -3.10
CA SER A 41 -11.62 4.76 -3.81
C SER A 41 -12.72 4.30 -2.83
N PRO A 42 -13.97 4.18 -3.28
CA PRO A 42 -15.07 3.69 -2.43
C PRO A 42 -14.79 2.33 -1.79
N GLU A 43 -14.07 1.44 -2.49
CA GLU A 43 -13.71 0.11 -2.00
C GLU A 43 -12.66 0.16 -0.89
N ARG A 44 -11.62 1.00 -1.06
CA ARG A 44 -10.60 1.19 -0.02
C ARG A 44 -11.18 1.87 1.21
N LEU A 45 -12.07 2.85 1.02
CA LEU A 45 -12.69 3.56 2.14
C LEU A 45 -13.54 2.64 3.04
N LYS A 46 -14.21 1.63 2.46
CA LYS A 46 -14.98 0.63 3.23
C LYS A 46 -14.11 -0.26 4.12
N LYS A 47 -12.82 -0.39 3.81
CA LYS A 47 -11.85 -1.18 4.59
C LYS A 47 -11.22 -0.39 5.74
N VAL A 48 -11.48 0.92 5.82
CA VAL A 48 -10.96 1.77 6.90
C VAL A 48 -11.94 1.73 8.08
N PRO A 49 -11.48 1.54 9.32
CA PRO A 49 -12.33 1.57 10.50
C PRO A 49 -12.79 3.01 10.78
N LEU A 50 -13.92 3.40 10.18
CA LEU A 50 -14.49 4.75 10.29
C LEU A 50 -15.84 4.70 11.00
N PRO A 51 -16.10 5.62 11.94
CA PRO A 51 -17.45 5.87 12.43
C PRO A 51 -18.37 6.35 11.30
N GLU A 52 -19.65 5.98 11.36
CA GLU A 52 -20.63 6.29 10.31
C GLU A 52 -20.65 7.78 9.93
N THR A 53 -20.64 8.67 10.93
CA THR A 53 -20.66 10.12 10.71
C THR A 53 -19.45 10.63 9.92
N LEU A 54 -18.27 10.02 10.12
CA LEU A 54 -17.06 10.36 9.38
C LEU A 54 -17.11 9.76 7.97
N TYR A 55 -17.57 8.52 7.83
CA TYR A 55 -17.73 7.86 6.54
C TYR A 55 -18.67 8.65 5.60
N GLU A 56 -19.85 9.03 6.09
CA GLU A 56 -20.81 9.84 5.34
C GLU A 56 -20.22 11.20 4.94
N ALA A 57 -19.52 11.86 5.87
CA ALA A 57 -18.91 13.15 5.62
C ALA A 57 -17.85 13.07 4.51
N ILE A 58 -17.02 12.01 4.51
CA ILE A 58 -16.02 11.74 3.47
C ILE A 58 -16.70 11.46 2.14
N ARG A 59 -17.74 10.62 2.11
CA ARG A 59 -18.47 10.29 0.88
C ARG A 59 -19.13 11.52 0.25
N ALA A 60 -19.71 12.39 1.06
CA ALA A 60 -20.24 13.67 0.58
C ALA A 60 -19.13 14.55 -0.02
N ALA A 61 -17.96 14.61 0.61
CA ALA A 61 -16.83 15.40 0.14
C ALA A 61 -16.31 14.98 -1.25
N GLN A 62 -16.41 13.68 -1.60
CA GLN A 62 -16.00 13.14 -2.90
C GLN A 62 -16.85 13.70 -4.06
N GLY A 63 -18.12 14.04 -3.81
CA GLY A 63 -19.01 14.63 -4.81
C GLY A 63 -18.96 16.16 -4.90
N PHE A 64 -18.41 16.83 -3.88
CA PHE A 64 -18.36 18.29 -3.82
C PHE A 64 -17.23 18.88 -4.64
N LYS A 65 -17.43 20.13 -5.09
CA LYS A 65 -16.44 20.90 -5.85
C LYS A 65 -16.14 22.22 -5.17
N MET A 66 -14.95 22.77 -5.44
CA MET A 66 -14.53 24.12 -5.03
C MET A 66 -14.77 24.37 -3.53
N GLU A 67 -15.52 25.44 -3.21
CA GLU A 67 -15.77 25.90 -1.85
C GLU A 67 -16.59 24.90 -1.00
N ALA A 68 -17.50 24.14 -1.61
CA ALA A 68 -18.25 23.11 -0.90
C ALA A 68 -17.31 21.98 -0.41
N ARG A 69 -16.35 21.57 -1.25
CA ARG A 69 -15.32 20.57 -0.86
C ARG A 69 -14.45 21.12 0.27
N ARG A 70 -14.01 22.37 0.17
CA ARG A 70 -13.18 23.02 1.20
C ARG A 70 -13.87 23.03 2.56
N ARG A 71 -15.15 23.42 2.62
CA ARG A 71 -15.93 23.45 3.87
C ARG A 71 -16.14 22.05 4.43
N GLN A 72 -16.40 21.07 3.56
CA GLN A 72 -16.55 19.69 3.98
C GLN A 72 -15.26 19.11 4.56
N LEU A 73 -14.10 19.43 3.97
CA LEU A 73 -12.80 19.03 4.53
C LEU A 73 -12.54 19.63 5.91
N GLN A 74 -12.94 20.87 6.16
CA GLN A 74 -12.84 21.47 7.50
C GLN A 74 -13.76 20.77 8.51
N TYR A 75 -14.97 20.39 8.09
CA TYR A 75 -15.88 19.62 8.92
C TYR A 75 -15.32 18.23 9.24
N ILE A 76 -14.76 17.54 8.26
CA ILE A 76 -14.03 16.27 8.44
C ILE A 76 -12.89 16.47 9.46
N GLY A 77 -12.08 17.52 9.31
CA GLY A 77 -11.01 17.83 10.27
C GLY A 77 -11.52 18.08 11.69
N LYS A 78 -12.74 18.62 11.86
CA LYS A 78 -13.39 18.75 13.18
C LYS A 78 -13.86 17.41 13.74
N LEU A 79 -14.35 16.49 12.89
CA LEU A 79 -14.74 15.13 13.29
C LEU A 79 -13.53 14.29 13.69
N MET A 80 -12.43 14.38 12.93
CA MET A 80 -11.16 13.69 13.19
C MET A 80 -10.58 13.99 14.58
N ARG A 81 -10.83 15.19 15.13
CA ARG A 81 -10.37 15.58 16.49
C ARG A 81 -11.12 14.89 17.62
N LYS A 82 -12.24 14.22 17.33
CA LYS A 82 -13.11 13.59 18.33
C LYS A 82 -12.93 12.07 18.37
N ILE A 83 -12.05 11.53 17.55
CA ILE A 83 -11.83 10.10 17.40
C ILE A 83 -10.35 9.80 17.52
N ASP A 84 -10.04 8.53 17.71
CA ASP A 84 -8.67 8.03 17.64
C ASP A 84 -8.25 7.88 16.16
N PRO A 85 -7.23 8.62 15.69
CA PRO A 85 -6.73 8.51 14.32
C PRO A 85 -5.80 7.32 14.10
N GLU A 86 -5.29 6.66 15.15
CA GLU A 86 -4.27 5.61 15.01
C GLU A 86 -4.72 4.43 14.12
N PRO A 87 -5.92 3.84 14.31
CA PRO A 87 -6.38 2.73 13.45
C PRO A 87 -6.58 3.15 12.00
N ILE A 88 -6.95 4.41 11.77
CA ILE A 88 -7.13 4.98 10.44
C ILE A 88 -5.76 5.13 9.75
N GLN A 89 -4.79 5.69 10.48
CA GLN A 89 -3.43 5.88 9.97
C GLN A 89 -2.78 4.54 9.64
N ALA A 90 -2.88 3.56 10.54
CA ALA A 90 -2.35 2.21 10.32
C ALA A 90 -2.93 1.58 9.04
N GLN A 91 -4.24 1.73 8.80
CA GLN A 91 -4.88 1.20 7.60
C GLN A 91 -4.42 1.92 6.32
N LEU A 92 -4.20 3.23 6.37
CA LEU A 92 -3.62 3.98 5.26
C LEU A 92 -2.18 3.59 4.99
N ASP A 93 -1.38 3.33 6.03
CA ASP A 93 0.01 2.90 5.90
C ASP A 93 0.09 1.52 5.24
N ILE A 94 -0.83 0.60 5.54
CA ILE A 94 -0.97 -0.67 4.83
C ILE A 94 -1.25 -0.43 3.34
N PHE A 95 -2.18 0.47 3.00
CA PHE A 95 -2.47 0.79 1.60
C PHE A 95 -1.27 1.43 0.89
N ALA A 96 -0.57 2.33 1.57
CA ALA A 96 0.62 2.99 1.05
C ALA A 96 1.76 1.99 0.84
N GLY A 97 1.97 1.08 1.80
CA GLY A 97 2.94 0.00 1.71
C GLY A 97 2.65 -0.94 0.54
N ASN A 98 1.41 -1.38 0.39
CA ASN A 98 0.99 -2.20 -0.75
C ASN A 98 1.20 -1.45 -2.07
N SER A 99 0.80 -0.18 -2.16
CA SER A 99 1.03 0.63 -3.36
C SER A 99 2.51 0.83 -3.67
N ALA A 100 3.37 1.04 -2.68
CA ALA A 100 4.81 1.15 -2.87
C ALA A 100 5.42 -0.18 -3.34
N ALA A 101 4.97 -1.31 -2.79
CA ALA A 101 5.39 -2.64 -3.23
C ALA A 101 5.01 -2.88 -4.70
N GLU A 102 3.77 -2.56 -5.10
CA GLU A 102 3.31 -2.69 -6.49
C GLU A 102 4.12 -1.80 -7.46
N VAL A 103 4.42 -0.56 -7.07
CA VAL A 103 5.27 0.34 -7.87
C VAL A 103 6.70 -0.22 -7.99
N ALA A 104 7.26 -0.74 -6.90
CA ALA A 104 8.58 -1.35 -6.90
C ALA A 104 8.63 -2.61 -7.79
N LYS A 105 7.58 -3.45 -7.76
CA LYS A 105 7.42 -4.59 -8.67
C LYS A 105 7.39 -4.12 -10.12
N MET A 106 6.60 -3.10 -10.45
CA MET A 106 6.52 -2.53 -11.80
C MET A 106 7.90 -2.08 -12.30
N HIS A 107 8.63 -1.30 -11.51
CA HIS A 107 9.99 -0.86 -11.86
C HIS A 107 10.99 -2.01 -11.98
N ARG A 108 10.84 -3.07 -11.18
CA ARG A 108 11.67 -4.28 -11.32
C ARG A 108 11.44 -4.95 -12.68
N LEU A 109 10.19 -5.07 -13.13
CA LEU A 109 9.86 -5.64 -14.44
C LEU A 109 10.35 -4.75 -15.59
N GLU A 110 10.26 -3.42 -15.46
CA GLU A 110 10.81 -2.48 -16.43
C GLU A 110 12.32 -2.65 -16.61
N ARG A 111 13.07 -2.72 -15.49
CA ARG A 111 14.51 -2.97 -15.52
C ARG A 111 14.84 -4.33 -16.13
N LEU A 112 14.08 -5.37 -15.78
CA LEU A 112 14.32 -6.71 -16.31
C LEU A 112 14.11 -6.78 -17.83
N ARG A 113 13.10 -6.08 -18.36
CA ARG A 113 12.89 -5.93 -19.81
C ARG A 113 14.07 -5.23 -20.47
N GLU A 114 14.59 -4.17 -19.87
CA GLU A 114 15.75 -3.44 -20.39
C GLU A 114 16.99 -4.33 -20.43
N GLN A 115 17.27 -5.03 -19.33
CA GLN A 115 18.35 -6.02 -19.23
C GLN A 115 18.21 -7.14 -20.27
N LEU A 116 16.99 -7.65 -20.48
CA LEU A 116 16.73 -8.66 -21.51
C LEU A 116 17.04 -8.14 -22.92
N LEU A 117 16.78 -6.87 -23.19
CA LEU A 117 17.08 -6.27 -24.48
C LEU A 117 18.60 -6.10 -24.69
N GLU A 118 19.33 -5.79 -23.62
CA GLU A 118 20.79 -5.62 -23.64
C GLU A 118 21.53 -6.97 -23.69
N ASP A 119 21.14 -7.93 -22.85
CA ASP A 119 21.79 -9.23 -22.69
C ASP A 119 20.78 -10.39 -22.78
N GLU A 120 21.05 -11.30 -23.71
CA GLU A 120 20.26 -12.52 -23.89
C GLU A 120 20.36 -13.49 -22.70
N GLN A 121 21.47 -13.45 -21.95
CA GLN A 121 21.65 -14.31 -20.77
C GLN A 121 20.63 -14.02 -19.67
N THR A 122 20.03 -12.82 -19.66
CA THR A 122 18.91 -12.46 -18.77
C THR A 122 17.73 -13.45 -18.86
N ILE A 123 17.60 -14.18 -19.97
CA ILE A 123 16.59 -15.25 -20.11
C ILE A 123 16.81 -16.36 -19.08
N GLY A 124 18.06 -16.66 -18.70
CA GLY A 124 18.35 -17.61 -17.62
C GLY A 124 17.75 -17.16 -16.28
N THR A 125 17.93 -15.89 -15.93
CA THR A 125 17.33 -15.29 -14.72
C THR A 125 15.81 -15.35 -14.75
N ILE A 126 15.20 -15.15 -15.92
CA ILE A 126 13.75 -15.28 -16.10
C ILE A 126 13.32 -16.74 -15.87
N ALA A 127 14.04 -17.72 -16.42
CA ALA A 127 13.74 -19.13 -16.25
C ALA A 127 13.86 -19.61 -14.79
N GLU A 128 14.84 -19.08 -14.04
CA GLU A 128 14.97 -19.34 -12.60
C GLU A 128 13.84 -18.71 -11.78
N THR A 129 13.37 -17.53 -12.19
CA THR A 129 12.33 -16.78 -11.47
C THR A 129 10.92 -17.31 -11.79
N TRP A 130 10.69 -17.74 -13.03
CA TRP A 130 9.42 -18.26 -13.56
C TRP A 130 9.70 -19.48 -14.46
N PRO A 131 9.77 -20.68 -13.88
CA PRO A 131 10.01 -21.92 -14.63
C PRO A 131 8.95 -22.22 -15.72
N GLU A 132 7.73 -21.73 -15.52
CA GLU A 132 6.58 -21.86 -16.44
C GLU A 132 6.60 -20.88 -17.62
N ALA A 133 7.56 -19.96 -17.68
CA ALA A 133 7.63 -18.95 -18.73
C ALA A 133 7.93 -19.54 -20.12
N ASP A 134 7.25 -19.05 -21.16
CA ASP A 134 7.60 -19.36 -22.55
C ASP A 134 8.88 -18.61 -22.97
N LEU A 135 10.02 -19.21 -22.68
CA LEU A 135 11.34 -18.64 -23.01
C LEU A 135 11.55 -18.49 -24.51
N GLN A 136 10.92 -19.32 -25.34
CA GLN A 136 11.07 -19.25 -26.79
C GLN A 136 10.30 -18.06 -27.37
N TYR A 137 9.12 -17.77 -26.82
CA TYR A 137 8.38 -16.57 -27.13
C TYR A 137 9.14 -15.31 -26.72
N LEU A 138 9.72 -15.27 -25.51
CA LEU A 138 10.54 -14.16 -25.04
C LEU A 138 11.78 -13.91 -25.92
N ARG A 139 12.48 -14.97 -26.36
CA ARG A 139 13.58 -14.86 -27.35
C ARG A 139 13.12 -14.21 -28.65
N THR A 140 11.95 -14.61 -29.13
CA THR A 140 11.36 -14.07 -30.36
C THR A 140 11.02 -12.59 -30.20
N LEU A 141 10.38 -12.21 -29.08
CA LEU A 141 10.05 -10.83 -28.77
C LEU A 141 11.30 -9.96 -28.63
N ARG A 142 12.35 -10.43 -27.96
CA ARG A 142 13.63 -9.72 -27.84
C ARG A 142 14.22 -9.41 -29.22
N ARG A 143 14.35 -10.43 -30.08
CA ARG A 143 14.88 -10.26 -31.44
C ARG A 143 14.06 -9.27 -32.25
N ASN A 144 12.73 -9.30 -32.13
CA ASN A 144 11.86 -8.35 -32.81
C ASN A 144 12.01 -6.94 -32.25
N ALA A 145 12.13 -6.78 -30.93
CA ALA A 145 12.34 -5.49 -30.28
C ALA A 145 13.68 -4.85 -30.70
N LEU A 146 14.75 -5.64 -30.84
CA LEU A 146 16.03 -5.17 -31.39
C LEU A 146 15.88 -4.67 -32.84
N LYS A 147 15.22 -5.46 -33.70
CA LYS A 147 14.93 -5.07 -35.09
C LYS A 147 14.04 -3.83 -35.19
N GLU A 148 13.04 -3.70 -34.31
CA GLU A 148 12.17 -2.53 -34.23
C GLU A 148 12.99 -1.29 -33.85
N ARG A 149 13.89 -1.40 -32.87
CA ARG A 149 14.79 -0.33 -32.42
C ARG A 149 15.75 0.10 -33.53
N GLU A 150 16.38 -0.84 -34.21
CA GLU A 150 17.29 -0.58 -35.34
C GLU A 150 16.56 0.09 -36.52
N ALA A 151 15.32 -0.31 -36.78
CA ALA A 151 14.51 0.24 -37.85
C ALA A 151 13.71 1.49 -37.45
N ALA A 152 13.93 2.05 -36.25
CA ALA A 152 13.17 3.18 -35.68
C ALA A 152 11.64 3.01 -35.76
N LYS A 153 11.17 1.77 -35.63
CA LYS A 153 9.74 1.42 -35.66
C LYS A 153 9.11 1.59 -34.28
N PRO A 154 7.77 1.71 -34.21
CA PRO A 154 7.07 1.70 -32.93
C PRO A 154 7.45 0.47 -32.10
N PRO A 155 7.75 0.63 -30.79
CA PRO A 155 8.27 -0.45 -29.93
C PRO A 155 7.13 -1.37 -29.49
N LYS A 156 6.60 -2.18 -30.42
CA LYS A 156 5.51 -3.11 -30.15
C LYS A 156 6.02 -4.29 -29.33
N SER A 157 7.10 -4.92 -29.79
CA SER A 157 7.66 -6.10 -29.14
C SER A 157 8.22 -5.76 -27.75
N PHE A 158 8.79 -4.56 -27.57
CA PHE A 158 9.24 -4.07 -26.26
C PHE A 158 8.09 -3.90 -25.26
N ARG A 159 6.94 -3.37 -25.70
CA ARG A 159 5.73 -3.29 -24.86
C ARG A 159 5.17 -4.67 -24.53
N GLU A 160 5.25 -5.60 -25.48
CA GLU A 160 4.78 -6.96 -25.29
C GLU A 160 5.63 -7.73 -24.28
N ILE A 161 6.97 -7.56 -24.28
CA ILE A 161 7.84 -8.16 -23.26
C ILE A 161 7.38 -7.76 -21.85
N PHE A 162 7.06 -6.47 -21.65
CA PHE A 162 6.58 -6.01 -20.35
C PHE A 162 5.25 -6.67 -19.94
N ARG A 163 4.32 -6.86 -20.88
CA ARG A 163 3.05 -7.55 -20.61
C ARG A 163 3.28 -8.99 -20.18
N VAL A 164 4.09 -9.74 -20.92
CA VAL A 164 4.42 -11.13 -20.57
C VAL A 164 5.06 -11.22 -19.19
N LEU A 165 6.06 -10.37 -18.90
CA LEU A 165 6.71 -10.34 -17.59
C LEU A 165 5.76 -9.98 -16.46
N ARG A 166 4.79 -9.09 -16.72
CA ARG A 166 3.74 -8.74 -15.77
C ARG A 166 2.78 -9.89 -15.51
N GLU A 167 2.33 -10.58 -16.55
CA GLU A 167 1.44 -11.75 -16.44
C GLU A 167 2.10 -12.88 -15.63
N LEU A 168 3.40 -13.12 -15.85
CA LEU A 168 4.18 -14.09 -15.08
C LEU A 168 4.30 -13.68 -13.60
N GLN A 169 4.52 -12.40 -13.31
CA GLN A 169 4.56 -11.91 -11.93
C GLN A 169 3.18 -12.04 -11.26
N GLU A 170 2.10 -11.67 -11.94
CA GLU A 170 0.73 -11.78 -11.41
C GLU A 170 0.34 -13.25 -11.16
N ALA A 171 0.70 -14.18 -12.05
CA ALA A 171 0.46 -15.61 -11.86
C ALA A 171 1.22 -16.17 -10.64
N ARG A 172 2.47 -15.73 -10.45
CA ARG A 172 3.28 -16.10 -9.28
C ARG A 172 2.71 -15.53 -7.98
N ASP A 173 2.29 -14.26 -7.98
CA ASP A 173 1.69 -13.62 -6.82
C ASP A 173 0.38 -14.33 -6.42
N ALA A 174 -0.47 -14.69 -7.40
CA ALA A 174 -1.68 -15.47 -7.16
C ALA A 174 -1.39 -16.88 -6.60
N ALA A 175 -0.32 -17.54 -7.07
CA ALA A 175 0.10 -18.83 -6.53
C ALA A 175 0.62 -18.72 -5.08
N ALA A 176 1.29 -17.62 -4.73
CA ALA A 176 1.72 -17.34 -3.36
C ALA A 176 0.54 -17.06 -2.42
N GLU A 177 -0.43 -16.25 -2.84
CA GLU A 177 -1.65 -15.97 -2.07
C GLU A 177 -2.49 -17.25 -1.82
N ALA A 178 -2.57 -18.14 -2.81
CA ALA A 178 -3.26 -19.43 -2.66
C ALA A 178 -2.56 -20.38 -1.68
N ALA A 179 -1.24 -20.29 -1.52
CA ALA A 179 -0.48 -21.09 -0.57
C ALA A 179 -0.54 -20.54 0.87
N GLU A 180 -0.81 -19.24 1.03
CA GLU A 180 -0.88 -18.56 2.34
C GLU A 180 -2.28 -18.59 2.98
N THR A 181 -3.31 -19.07 2.28
CA THR A 181 -4.65 -19.22 2.85
C THR A 181 -4.74 -20.57 3.59
N PRO A 182 -4.74 -20.64 4.94
CA PRO A 182 -5.03 -21.88 5.62
C PRO A 182 -6.49 -22.19 5.35
N SER A 183 -6.75 -23.37 4.79
CA SER A 183 -8.06 -23.99 4.80
C SER A 183 -8.50 -24.16 6.26
N ASP A 184 -9.35 -23.27 6.76
CA ASP A 184 -10.15 -23.47 7.99
C ASP A 184 -11.23 -24.55 7.75
N GLU A 185 -10.80 -25.75 7.38
CA GLU A 185 -11.62 -26.96 7.30
C GLU A 185 -10.98 -28.06 8.14
N ASP A 186 -10.87 -27.86 9.45
CA ASP A 186 -10.66 -28.98 10.40
C ASP A 186 -11.16 -28.66 11.82
N ALA A 187 -12.32 -28.01 11.91
CA ALA A 187 -13.02 -27.77 13.18
C ALA A 187 -14.48 -28.22 13.12
N ALA A 188 -14.73 -29.46 12.69
CA ALA A 188 -16.06 -30.05 12.76
C ALA A 188 -16.02 -31.58 12.97
N GLU A 189 -15.26 -32.06 13.96
CA GLU A 189 -15.47 -33.44 14.42
C GLU A 189 -15.14 -33.63 15.91
N GLN A 190 -16.00 -33.08 16.79
CA GLN A 190 -16.26 -33.74 18.07
C GLN A 190 -17.77 -33.72 18.30
N GLY A 191 -18.39 -34.86 18.02
CA GLY A 191 -19.82 -35.11 18.24
C GLY A 191 -20.22 -35.00 19.71
N PRO A 192 -21.53 -34.93 19.98
CA PRO A 192 -22.04 -34.79 21.34
C PRO A 192 -21.81 -36.09 22.11
N ASN A 193 -20.98 -36.04 23.15
CA ASN A 193 -20.83 -37.16 24.09
C ASN A 193 -22.00 -37.13 25.11
N PRO A 194 -22.51 -38.30 25.55
CA PRO A 194 -23.88 -38.50 26.04
C PRO A 194 -24.15 -38.03 27.48
#